data_AF-A0A401U0G8-F1
#
_entry.id   AF-A0A401U0G8-F1
#
_cell.length_a   1.000
_cell.length_b   1.000
_cell.length_c   1.000
_cell.angle_alpha   90.00
_cell.angle_beta   90.00
_cell.angle_gamma   90.00
#
_symmetry.space_group_name_H-M   'P 1'
#
loop_
_entity.id
_entity.type
_entity.pdbx_description
1 polymer ?
#
loop_
_entity_poly.entity_id
_entity_poly.type
_entity_poly.pdbx_seq_one_letter_code
_entity_poly.pdbx_strand_id
1 'polypeptide(L)'
;MNLLREVPMGGEEGGTGYVNVPLTSTEVRNYKREMKGLLEDPMGLAEQLDQFLGPNTYTWDEMYSIMGTLFSRQERQMIRQAALLVWEKEEGEGGEQKFPLTDPEWDKNTEEGRRNMRDMREYWIK
;
A
#
# COMPACT_ATOMS: atom_id res chain seq x y z
N MET A 1 13.02 -7.34 0.13
CA MET A 1 11.73 -7.26 0.83
C MET A 1 10.97 -8.50 0.43
N ASN A 2 10.57 -9.33 1.38
CA ASN A 2 9.61 -10.39 1.11
C ASN A 2 8.22 -9.76 1.16
N LEU A 3 7.28 -10.15 0.30
CA LEU A 3 5.91 -9.62 0.28
C LEU A 3 4.90 -10.74 0.44
N LEU A 4 3.79 -10.45 1.11
CA LEU A 4 2.63 -11.33 1.12
C LEU A 4 1.78 -11.12 -0.14
N ARG A 5 1.84 -12.08 -1.07
CA ARG A 5 0.94 -12.16 -2.22
C ARG A 5 -0.24 -13.06 -1.90
N GLU A 6 -1.45 -12.58 -2.16
CA GLU A 6 -2.64 -13.44 -2.11
C GLU A 6 -2.69 -14.29 -3.38
N VAL A 7 -2.71 -15.61 -3.23
CA VAL A 7 -3.08 -16.51 -4.32
C VAL A 7 -4.23 -17.40 -3.87
N PRO A 8 -5.14 -17.79 -4.78
CA PRO A 8 -6.06 -18.88 -4.49
C PRO A 8 -5.21 -20.15 -4.32
N MET A 9 -5.21 -20.75 -3.12
CA MET A 9 -4.69 -22.11 -2.99
C MET A 9 -5.74 -23.04 -3.58
N GLY A 10 -5.42 -23.67 -4.71
CA GLY A 10 -6.23 -24.72 -5.30
C GLY A 10 -6.15 -25.99 -4.45
N GLY A 11 -6.94 -26.05 -3.39
CA GLY A 11 -7.17 -27.23 -2.55
C GLY A 11 -8.64 -27.29 -2.13
N GLU A 12 -9.15 -28.50 -1.87
CA GLU A 12 -10.58 -28.83 -1.74
C GLU A 12 -11.36 -28.09 -0.62
N GLU A 13 -10.69 -27.33 0.23
CA GLU A 13 -11.28 -26.34 1.13
C GLU A 13 -10.77 -24.97 0.67
N GLY A 14 -11.65 -24.13 0.12
CA GLY A 14 -11.34 -22.83 -0.49
C GLY A 14 -10.78 -21.76 0.48
N GLY A 15 -9.66 -22.03 1.12
CA GLY A 15 -8.84 -21.07 1.84
C GLY A 15 -7.89 -20.37 0.87
N THR A 16 -7.96 -19.04 0.82
CA THR A 16 -6.88 -18.23 0.23
C THR A 16 -5.59 -18.48 1.01
N GLY A 17 -4.56 -18.96 0.31
CA GLY A 17 -3.25 -19.16 0.88
C GLY A 17 -2.32 -18.02 0.50
N TYR A 18 -1.55 -17.51 1.46
CA TYR A 18 -0.62 -16.42 1.22
C TYR A 18 0.73 -16.99 0.79
N VAL A 19 1.23 -16.57 -0.37
CA VAL A 19 2.59 -16.91 -0.83
C VAL A 19 3.47 -15.71 -0.60
N ASN A 20 4.65 -15.94 -0.01
CA ASN A 20 5.65 -14.90 0.07
C ASN A 20 6.40 -14.79 -1.27
N VAL A 21 6.12 -13.77 -2.08
CA VAL A 21 6.89 -13.48 -3.31
C VAL A 21 7.57 -12.13 -3.13
N PRO A 22 8.90 -12.08 -3.01
CA PRO A 22 9.60 -10.81 -2.80
C PRO A 22 9.51 -9.90 -4.03
N LEU A 23 9.05 -8.64 -3.87
CA LEU A 23 9.44 -7.56 -4.78
C LEU A 23 10.93 -7.32 -4.56
N THR A 24 11.69 -7.43 -5.63
CA THR A 24 13.11 -7.11 -5.61
C THR A 24 13.29 -5.59 -5.54
N SER A 25 14.33 -5.13 -4.85
CA SER A 25 14.70 -3.71 -4.86
C SER A 25 14.95 -3.17 -6.28
N THR A 26 15.30 -4.06 -7.21
CA THR A 26 15.52 -3.73 -8.61
C THR A 26 14.21 -3.41 -9.32
N GLU A 27 13.17 -4.22 -9.12
CA GLU A 27 11.84 -3.95 -9.70
C GLU A 27 11.28 -2.61 -9.25
N VAL A 28 11.34 -2.32 -7.94
CA VAL A 28 10.85 -1.05 -7.38
C VAL A 28 11.64 0.14 -7.96
N ARG A 29 12.97 0.01 -8.11
CA ARG A 29 13.83 1.08 -8.67
C ARG A 29 13.63 1.28 -10.17
N ASN A 30 13.42 0.21 -10.92
CA ASN A 30 13.11 0.32 -12.36
C ASN A 30 11.77 1.00 -12.54
N TYR A 31 10.77 0.61 -11.75
CA TYR A 31 9.45 1.21 -11.77
C TYR A 31 9.51 2.72 -11.49
N LYS A 32 10.28 3.15 -10.49
CA LYS A 32 10.48 4.58 -10.19
C LYS A 32 10.96 5.40 -11.40
N ARG A 33 11.70 4.81 -12.35
CA ARG A 33 12.15 5.53 -13.55
C ARG A 33 11.04 5.81 -14.56
N GLU A 34 9.98 5.00 -14.52
CA GLU A 34 8.82 5.09 -15.41
C GLU A 34 7.67 5.92 -14.81
N MET A 35 7.74 6.19 -13.50
CA MET A 35 6.73 6.97 -12.79
C MET A 35 6.78 8.45 -13.18
N LYS A 36 5.60 9.01 -13.49
CA LYS A 36 5.43 10.45 -13.69
C LYS A 36 5.66 11.21 -12.38
N GLY A 37 5.96 12.51 -12.46
CA GLY A 37 6.03 13.34 -11.27
C GLY A 37 4.65 13.52 -10.62
N LEU A 38 4.57 13.45 -9.29
CA LEU A 38 3.31 13.66 -8.54
C LEU A 38 2.63 14.98 -8.90
N LEU A 39 3.40 16.04 -9.11
CA LEU A 39 2.86 17.37 -9.46
C LEU A 39 2.52 17.51 -10.95
N GLU A 40 3.05 16.64 -11.80
CA GLU A 40 2.84 16.69 -13.24
C GLU A 40 1.54 15.99 -13.64
N ASP A 41 1.29 14.81 -13.08
CA ASP A 41 0.11 14.00 -13.36
C ASP A 41 -0.26 13.15 -12.13
N PRO A 42 -0.93 13.74 -11.12
CA PRO A 42 -1.29 13.04 -9.89
C PRO A 42 -2.18 11.80 -10.15
N MET A 43 -3.08 11.89 -11.12
CA MET A 43 -4.02 10.81 -11.43
C MET A 43 -3.32 9.67 -12.17
N GLY A 44 -2.51 9.99 -13.20
CA GLY A 44 -1.73 8.97 -13.89
C GLY A 44 -0.70 8.28 -12.98
N LEU A 45 -0.17 9.01 -11.98
CA LEU A 45 0.68 8.45 -10.95
C LEU A 45 -0.08 7.46 -10.05
N ALA A 46 -1.31 7.80 -9.65
CA ALA A 46 -2.16 6.94 -8.84
C ALA A 46 -2.51 5.64 -9.58
N GLU A 47 -2.88 5.73 -10.87
CA GLU A 47 -3.14 4.57 -11.73
C GLU A 47 -1.88 3.69 -11.88
N GLN A 48 -0.72 4.31 -12.07
CA GLN A 48 0.57 3.64 -12.09
C GLN A 48 0.80 2.87 -10.77
N LEU A 49 0.70 3.56 -9.64
CA LEU A 49 0.91 2.97 -8.32
C LEU A 49 -0.07 1.81 -8.05
N ASP A 50 -1.35 1.94 -8.43
CA ASP A 50 -2.35 0.87 -8.32
C ASP A 50 -1.97 -0.37 -9.13
N GLN A 51 -1.51 -0.18 -10.37
CA GLN A 51 -1.01 -1.27 -11.23
C GLN A 51 0.22 -1.97 -10.63
N PHE A 52 1.16 -1.19 -10.08
CA PHE A 52 2.37 -1.72 -9.47
C PHE A 52 2.08 -2.53 -8.20
N LEU A 53 1.24 -1.97 -7.32
CA LEU A 53 0.85 -2.65 -6.09
C LEU A 53 -0.02 -3.87 -6.39
N GLY A 54 -0.84 -3.82 -7.44
CA GLY A 54 -1.79 -4.88 -7.78
C GLY A 54 -2.77 -5.17 -6.62
N PRO A 55 -3.56 -6.24 -6.71
CA PRO A 55 -4.58 -6.56 -5.70
C PRO A 55 -3.99 -7.17 -4.40
N ASN A 56 -2.74 -6.84 -4.06
CA ASN A 56 -2.03 -7.45 -2.95
C ASN A 56 -2.22 -6.66 -1.65
N THR A 57 -2.22 -7.38 -0.54
CA THR A 57 -2.18 -6.81 0.81
C THR A 57 -0.72 -6.69 1.26
N TYR A 58 -0.30 -5.49 1.64
CA TYR A 58 1.05 -5.20 2.13
C TYR A 58 1.02 -4.92 3.62
N THR A 59 1.98 -5.46 4.35
CA THR A 59 2.23 -5.03 5.74
C THR A 59 2.65 -3.57 5.78
N TRP A 60 2.58 -2.96 6.97
CA TRP A 60 3.01 -1.57 7.17
C TRP A 60 4.46 -1.35 6.71
N ASP A 61 5.38 -2.22 7.13
CA ASP A 61 6.80 -2.16 6.75
C ASP A 61 7.01 -2.28 5.24
N GLU A 62 6.32 -3.23 4.59
CA GLU A 62 6.44 -3.44 3.14
C GLU A 62 5.95 -2.21 2.37
N MET A 63 4.78 -1.67 2.73
CA MET A 63 4.22 -0.48 2.10
C MET A 63 5.14 0.74 2.29
N TYR A 64 5.59 0.99 3.51
CA TYR A 64 6.50 2.11 3.81
C TYR A 64 7.82 2.01 3.07
N SER A 65 8.32 0.79 2.87
CA SER A 65 9.57 0.53 2.17
C SER A 65 9.43 0.66 0.64
N ILE A 66 8.33 0.18 0.06
CA ILE A 66 7.97 0.42 -1.35
C ILE A 66 7.87 1.92 -1.58
N MET A 67 7.05 2.60 -0.80
CA MET A 67 6.78 4.03 -0.95
C MET A 67 8.01 4.87 -0.65
N GLY A 68 8.87 4.46 0.28
CA GLY A 68 10.15 5.10 0.55
C GLY A 68 11.16 4.97 -0.59
N THR A 69 11.00 3.97 -1.46
CA THR A 69 11.79 3.82 -2.69
C THR A 69 11.18 4.62 -3.84
N LEU A 70 9.85 4.64 -3.94
CA LEU A 70 9.12 5.29 -5.03
C LEU A 70 8.95 6.80 -4.85
N PHE A 71 9.00 7.32 -3.63
CA PHE A 71 8.63 8.71 -3.37
C PHE A 71 9.60 9.38 -2.41
N SER A 72 9.85 10.66 -2.66
CA SER A 72 10.54 11.52 -1.71
C SER A 72 9.75 11.60 -0.40
N ARG A 73 10.40 12.05 0.68
CA ARG A 73 9.72 12.30 1.96
C ARG A 73 8.55 13.28 1.80
N GLN A 74 8.69 14.29 0.94
CA GLN A 74 7.68 15.32 0.76
C GLN A 74 6.46 14.79 -0.01
N GLU A 75 6.69 14.06 -1.10
CA GLU A 75 5.62 13.39 -1.85
C GLU A 75 4.84 12.40 -0.97
N ARG A 76 5.53 11.61 -0.12
CA ARG A 76 4.86 10.72 0.82
C ARG A 76 3.97 11.44 1.83
N GLN A 77 4.40 12.61 2.29
CA GLN A 77 3.57 13.43 3.19
C GLN A 77 2.34 13.98 2.45
N MET A 78 2.48 14.39 1.19
CA MET A 78 1.35 14.83 0.37
C MET A 78 0.34 13.70 0.15
N ILE A 79 0.81 12.51 -0.22
CA ILE A 79 -0.04 11.32 -0.42
C ILE A 79 -0.77 10.97 0.88
N ARG A 80 -0.08 10.97 2.02
CA ARG A 80 -0.72 10.73 3.32
C ARG A 80 -1.80 11.76 3.65
N GLN A 81 -1.55 13.04 3.41
CA GLN A 81 -2.54 14.08 3.68
C GLN A 81 -3.76 13.95 2.76
N ALA A 82 -3.56 13.59 1.49
CA ALA A 82 -4.65 13.26 0.58
C ALA A 82 -5.47 12.07 1.10
N ALA A 83 -4.81 10.97 1.50
CA ALA A 83 -5.46 9.80 2.07
C ALA A 83 -6.30 10.13 3.32
N LEU A 84 -5.77 10.98 4.22
CA LEU A 84 -6.50 11.44 5.40
C LEU A 84 -7.74 12.26 5.05
N LEU A 85 -7.63 13.18 4.09
CA LEU A 85 -8.76 14.00 3.65
C LEU A 85 -9.86 13.15 3.00
N VAL A 86 -9.49 12.15 2.21
CA VAL A 86 -10.45 11.22 1.59
C VAL A 86 -11.10 10.35 2.67
N TRP A 87 -10.32 9.82 3.62
CA TRP A 87 -10.86 9.07 4.76
C TRP A 87 -11.85 9.88 5.58
N GLU A 88 -11.50 11.10 5.96
CA GLU A 88 -12.38 11.97 6.77
C GLU A 88 -13.73 12.21 6.08
N LYS A 89 -13.70 12.32 4.75
CA LYS A 89 -14.90 12.51 3.94
C LYS A 89 -15.74 11.24 3.80
N GLU A 90 -15.11 10.07 3.68
CA GLU A 90 -15.79 8.80 3.38
C GLU A 90 -16.22 8.04 4.66
N GLU A 91 -15.33 7.99 5.64
CA GLU A 91 -15.44 7.15 6.85
C GLU A 91 -15.58 7.99 8.13
N GLY A 92 -15.09 9.23 8.14
CA GLY A 92 -15.15 10.14 9.29
C GLY A 92 -13.89 10.14 10.15
N GLU A 93 -14.06 10.11 11.47
CA GLU A 93 -12.94 10.22 12.41
C GLU A 93 -11.99 9.00 12.38
N GLY A 94 -10.77 9.17 12.90
CA GLY A 94 -9.83 8.05 13.11
C GLY A 94 -8.82 7.80 11.98
N GLY A 95 -8.76 8.64 10.95
CA GLY A 95 -7.82 8.45 9.83
C GLY A 95 -6.34 8.39 10.25
N GLU A 96 -5.94 9.09 11.32
CA GLU A 96 -4.57 9.03 11.85
C GLU A 96 -4.16 7.62 12.30
N GLN A 97 -5.10 6.79 12.76
CA GLN A 97 -4.86 5.40 13.11
C GLN A 97 -4.71 4.50 11.88
N LYS A 98 -5.27 4.92 10.74
CA LYS A 98 -5.25 4.20 9.45
C LYS A 98 -4.06 4.55 8.58
N PHE A 99 -3.47 5.74 8.78
CA PHE A 99 -2.25 6.17 8.08
C PHE A 99 -1.15 6.57 9.07
N PRO A 100 -0.69 5.66 9.93
CA PRO A 100 0.26 5.96 10.99
C PRO A 100 1.65 6.24 10.42
N LEU A 101 2.38 7.18 11.05
CA LEU A 101 3.76 7.57 10.68
C LEU A 101 4.85 6.65 11.23
N THR A 102 4.48 5.84 12.22
CA THR A 102 5.32 4.83 12.87
C THR A 102 4.64 3.48 12.78
N ASP A 103 5.38 2.41 13.03
CA ASP A 103 4.83 1.05 13.01
C ASP A 103 3.65 0.95 13.99
N PRO A 104 2.44 0.62 13.51
CA PRO A 104 1.26 0.45 14.34
C PRO A 104 1.12 -0.97 14.91
N GLU A 105 2.07 -1.86 14.65
CA GLU A 105 2.07 -3.27 15.08
C GLU A 105 0.81 -4.04 14.64
N TRP A 106 0.29 -3.74 13.44
CA TRP A 106 -0.89 -4.44 12.92
C TRP A 106 -0.61 -5.93 12.71
N ASP A 107 -1.37 -6.78 13.41
CA ASP A 107 -1.26 -8.23 13.24
C ASP A 107 -1.96 -8.69 11.96
N LYS A 108 -1.15 -9.10 10.98
CA LYS A 108 -1.56 -9.70 9.70
C LYS A 108 -2.44 -10.95 9.82
N ASN A 109 -2.50 -11.58 11.00
CA ASN A 109 -3.33 -12.76 11.25
C ASN A 109 -4.74 -12.41 11.75
N THR A 110 -4.96 -11.16 12.17
CA THR A 110 -6.27 -10.67 12.61
C THR A 110 -7.01 -9.98 11.48
N GLU A 111 -8.35 -10.04 11.50
CA GLU A 111 -9.16 -9.34 10.49
C GLU A 111 -9.02 -7.83 10.61
N GLU A 112 -8.87 -7.29 11.82
CA GLU A 112 -8.66 -5.87 12.05
C GLU A 112 -7.32 -5.41 11.46
N GLY A 113 -6.22 -6.12 11.74
CA GLY A 113 -4.91 -5.80 11.17
C GLY A 113 -4.91 -5.88 9.64
N ARG A 114 -5.59 -6.89 9.07
CA ARG A 114 -5.75 -6.99 7.61
C ARG A 114 -6.59 -5.87 7.02
N ARG A 115 -7.69 -5.49 7.69
CA ARG A 115 -8.50 -4.35 7.27
C ARG A 115 -7.64 -3.08 7.24
N ASN A 116 -6.86 -2.82 8.29
CA ASN A 116 -5.97 -1.66 8.32
C ASN A 116 -4.93 -1.66 7.18
N MET A 117 -4.35 -2.82 6.86
CA MET A 117 -3.40 -2.96 5.73
C MET A 117 -4.08 -2.68 4.38
N ARG A 118 -5.32 -3.14 4.19
CA ARG A 118 -6.10 -2.87 2.97
C ARG A 118 -6.50 -1.39 2.87
N ASP A 119 -7.01 -0.81 3.95
CA ASP A 119 -7.37 0.60 4.03
C ASP A 119 -6.15 1.48 3.69
N MET A 120 -4.99 1.18 4.28
CA MET A 120 -3.74 1.90 3.99
C MET A 120 -3.40 1.86 2.49
N ARG A 121 -3.45 0.67 1.87
CA ARG A 121 -3.17 0.49 0.43
C ARG A 121 -4.20 1.20 -0.45
N GLU A 122 -5.48 1.11 -0.11
CA GLU A 122 -6.57 1.66 -0.91
C GLU A 122 -6.55 3.19 -0.92
N TYR A 123 -6.36 3.83 0.23
CA TYR A 123 -6.42 5.29 0.30
C TYR A 123 -5.12 5.97 -0.11
N TRP A 124 -3.98 5.27 -0.15
CA TRP A 124 -2.73 5.83 -0.67
C TRP A 124 -2.70 5.96 -2.20
N ILE A 125 -3.65 5.33 -2.89
CA ILE A 125 -3.82 5.44 -4.35
C ILE A 125 -5.06 6.27 -4.75
N LYS A 126 -5.79 6.84 -3.78
CA LYS A 126 -6.95 7.74 -4.02
C LYS A 126 -6.49 9.20 -3.97
#